data_AF-W1VM99-F1
#
_entry.id   AF-W1VM99-F1
#
_cell.length_a   1.000
_cell.length_b   1.000
_cell.length_c   1.000
_cell.angle_alpha   90.00
_cell.angle_beta   90.00
_cell.angle_gamma   90.00
#
_symmetry.space_group_name_H-M   'P 1'
#
loop_
_entity.id
_entity.type
_entity.pdbx_description
1 polymer ?
#
loop_
_entity_poly.entity_id
_entity_poly.type
_entity_poly.pdbx_seq_one_letter_code
_entity_poly.pdbx_strand_id
1 'polypeptide(L)'
;ASFLRKNGTVWSTDKDGIILALLASEIIAVTGKTPSQLHEEQVERFGASAYARIDAAATKAEKAKLAALSPEDVTATELAGEPIVDRLVRAPGNDAPIGGLKVTTENAWFAARPSGTEDVYKIYAESFKGAEHLAQVQEEAKKVVAAALAG
;
A
#
# COMPACT_ATOMS: atom_id res chain seq x y z
N ALA A 1 7.51 -2.95 13.64
CA ALA A 1 6.84 -4.26 13.69
C ALA A 1 7.03 -4.86 15.08
N SER A 2 6.49 -6.05 15.35
CA SER A 2 6.75 -6.90 16.53
C SER A 2 6.60 -8.36 16.08
N PHE A 3 7.21 -9.32 16.79
CA PHE A 3 7.09 -10.76 16.47
C PHE A 3 7.07 -11.62 17.74
N LEU A 4 6.62 -12.87 17.60
CA LEU A 4 6.47 -13.82 18.72
C LEU A 4 7.82 -14.26 19.27
N ARG A 5 7.82 -14.72 20.51
CA ARG A 5 8.95 -15.46 21.09
C ARG A 5 9.16 -16.78 20.31
N LYS A 6 10.34 -17.39 20.45
CA LYS A 6 10.66 -18.69 19.81
C LYS A 6 9.67 -19.83 20.19
N ASN A 7 8.98 -19.72 21.33
CA ASN A 7 7.94 -20.66 21.77
C ASN A 7 6.51 -20.28 21.32
N GLY A 8 6.36 -19.30 20.43
CA GLY A 8 5.06 -18.86 19.90
C GLY A 8 4.24 -17.96 20.84
N THR A 9 4.73 -17.66 22.05
CA THR A 9 4.03 -16.73 22.96
C THR A 9 4.36 -15.27 22.66
N VAL A 10 3.51 -14.35 23.10
CA VAL A 10 3.65 -12.92 22.83
C VAL A 10 4.94 -12.36 23.47
N TRP A 11 5.70 -11.60 22.68
CA TRP A 11 6.76 -10.73 23.20
C TRP A 11 6.20 -9.39 23.66
N SER A 12 5.66 -8.62 22.69
CA SER A 12 5.00 -7.33 22.88
C SER A 12 3.87 -7.21 21.87
N THR A 13 2.73 -6.66 22.32
CA THR A 13 1.59 -6.31 21.45
C THR A 13 1.71 -4.92 20.84
N ASP A 14 2.66 -4.09 21.29
CA ASP A 14 3.05 -2.85 20.60
C ASP A 14 4.27 -3.11 19.71
N LYS A 15 4.57 -2.19 18.80
CA LYS A 15 5.78 -2.20 17.99
C LYS A 15 7.00 -2.06 18.90
N ASP A 16 7.96 -2.95 18.72
CA ASP A 16 9.21 -2.95 19.48
C ASP A 16 10.39 -2.83 18.50
N GLY A 17 11.03 -1.66 18.47
CA GLY A 17 12.17 -1.40 17.60
C GLY A 17 13.44 -2.13 18.01
N ILE A 18 13.57 -2.50 19.29
CA ILE A 18 14.78 -3.13 19.84
C ILE A 18 14.89 -4.56 19.30
N ILE A 19 13.81 -5.34 19.35
CA ILE A 19 13.84 -6.72 18.83
C ILE A 19 14.00 -6.76 17.31
N LEU A 20 13.53 -5.74 16.59
CA LEU A 20 13.71 -5.62 15.14
C LEU A 20 15.18 -5.30 14.79
N ALA A 21 15.86 -4.47 15.59
CA ALA A 21 17.30 -4.23 15.43
C ALA A 21 18.13 -5.48 15.75
N LEU A 22 17.80 -6.20 16.83
CA LEU A 22 18.45 -7.46 17.19
C LEU A 22 18.21 -8.54 16.14
N LEU A 23 17.02 -8.61 15.54
CA LEU A 23 16.73 -9.53 14.43
C LEU A 23 17.62 -9.25 13.22
N ALA A 24 17.88 -7.99 12.88
CA ALA A 24 18.82 -7.67 11.79
C ALA A 24 20.24 -8.18 12.10
N SER A 25 20.68 -8.11 13.37
CA SER A 25 21.94 -8.71 13.80
C SER A 25 21.91 -10.25 13.76
N GLU A 26 20.81 -10.89 14.16
CA GLU A 26 20.64 -12.36 14.10
C GLU A 26 20.67 -12.84 12.64
N ILE A 27 20.01 -12.13 11.71
CA ILE A 27 20.05 -12.42 10.27
C ILE A 27 21.50 -12.47 9.78
N ILE A 28 22.31 -11.47 10.11
CA ILE A 28 23.71 -11.43 9.70
C ILE A 28 24.49 -12.58 10.32
N ALA A 29 24.34 -12.80 11.64
CA ALA A 29 25.07 -13.83 12.35
C ALA A 29 24.76 -15.25 11.86
N VAL A 30 23.51 -15.53 11.49
CA VAL A 30 23.04 -16.87 11.09
C VAL A 30 23.25 -17.12 9.59
N THR A 31 23.00 -16.12 8.75
CA THR A 31 23.01 -16.29 7.28
C THR A 31 24.31 -15.85 6.62
N GLY A 32 25.14 -15.06 7.33
CA GLY A 32 26.31 -14.40 6.76
C GLY A 32 25.97 -13.23 5.82
N LYS A 33 24.70 -12.85 5.70
CA LYS A 33 24.22 -11.80 4.78
C LYS A 33 23.49 -10.69 5.54
N THR A 34 23.62 -9.47 5.06
CA THR A 34 22.85 -8.34 5.56
C THR A 34 21.39 -8.43 5.11
N PRO A 35 20.44 -7.80 5.84
CA PRO A 35 19.05 -7.71 5.38
C PRO A 35 18.93 -7.09 3.98
N SER A 36 19.79 -6.14 3.61
CA SER A 36 19.79 -5.54 2.27
C SER A 36 20.19 -6.54 1.18
N GLN A 37 21.19 -7.40 1.42
CA GLN A 37 21.56 -8.45 0.47
C GLN A 37 20.45 -9.49 0.31
N LEU A 38 19.81 -9.88 1.41
CA LEU A 38 18.63 -10.77 1.33
C LEU A 38 17.47 -10.12 0.59
N HIS A 39 17.28 -8.80 0.74
CA HIS A 39 16.29 -8.07 -0.03
C HIS A 39 16.64 -8.04 -1.53
N GLU A 40 17.90 -7.83 -1.90
CA GLU A 40 18.37 -7.91 -3.30
C GLU A 40 18.07 -9.28 -3.91
N GLU A 41 18.26 -10.37 -3.17
CA GLU A 41 17.89 -11.73 -3.61
C GLU A 41 16.37 -11.89 -3.82
N GLN A 42 15.55 -11.24 -2.99
CA GLN A 42 14.10 -11.23 -3.19
C GLN A 42 13.72 -10.42 -4.44
N VAL A 43 14.39 -9.29 -4.68
CA VAL A 43 14.22 -8.48 -5.89
C VAL A 43 14.60 -9.27 -7.14
N GLU A 44 15.68 -10.06 -7.09
CA GLU A 44 16.06 -10.94 -8.21
C GLU A 44 14.97 -12.00 -8.50
N ARG A 45 14.37 -12.55 -7.45
CA ARG A 45 13.36 -13.62 -7.57
C ARG A 45 11.98 -13.12 -8.01
N PHE A 46 11.57 -11.94 -7.55
CA PHE A 46 10.19 -11.46 -7.67
C PHE A 46 10.06 -10.16 -8.47
N GLY A 47 11.17 -9.54 -8.87
CA GLY A 47 11.20 -8.25 -9.55
C GLY A 47 11.32 -7.07 -8.57
N ALA A 48 11.91 -5.98 -9.07
CA ALA A 48 12.01 -4.73 -8.34
C ALA A 48 10.70 -3.95 -8.41
N SER A 49 10.18 -3.50 -7.27
CA SER A 49 9.05 -2.56 -7.25
C SER A 49 9.53 -1.11 -7.11
N ALA A 50 8.80 -0.20 -7.74
CA ALA A 50 8.88 1.23 -7.50
C ALA A 50 7.68 1.64 -6.63
N TYR A 51 7.94 2.31 -5.51
CA TYR A 51 6.91 2.74 -4.56
C TYR A 51 7.00 4.24 -4.31
N ALA A 52 5.86 4.93 -4.30
CA ALA A 52 5.81 6.33 -3.90
C ALA A 52 4.44 6.72 -3.32
N ARG A 53 4.46 7.77 -2.49
CA ARG A 53 3.27 8.42 -1.94
C ARG A 53 3.16 9.83 -2.49
N ILE A 54 1.95 10.22 -2.87
CA ILE A 54 1.61 11.60 -3.21
C ILE A 54 0.37 12.04 -2.44
N ASP A 55 0.22 13.35 -2.30
CA ASP A 55 -0.94 13.95 -1.66
C ASP A 55 -1.74 14.73 -2.73
N ALA A 56 -3.06 14.75 -2.58
CA ALA A 56 -3.98 15.47 -3.46
C ALA A 56 -4.96 16.29 -2.60
N ALA A 57 -5.22 17.53 -2.99
CA ALA A 57 -6.15 18.39 -2.27
C ALA A 57 -7.56 17.77 -2.24
N ALA A 58 -8.25 17.91 -1.12
CA ALA A 58 -9.65 17.53 -1.01
C ALA A 58 -10.37 18.35 0.05
N THR A 59 -11.57 18.77 -0.30
CA THR A 59 -12.54 19.35 0.62
C THR A 59 -12.95 18.33 1.69
N LYS A 60 -13.53 18.83 2.79
CA LYS A 60 -14.08 17.96 3.85
C LYS A 60 -15.15 16.99 3.33
N ALA A 61 -15.96 17.43 2.37
CA ALA A 61 -17.00 16.60 1.74
C ALA A 61 -16.37 15.47 0.92
N GLU A 62 -15.37 15.77 0.10
CA GLU A 62 -14.62 14.76 -0.67
C GLU A 62 -13.91 13.76 0.25
N LYS A 63 -13.32 14.21 1.35
CA LYS A 63 -12.69 13.32 2.35
C LYS A 63 -13.70 12.37 3.00
N ALA A 64 -14.89 12.87 3.35
CA ALA A 64 -15.95 12.05 3.91
C ALA A 64 -16.47 11.03 2.90
N LYS A 65 -16.65 11.44 1.63
CA LYS A 65 -17.06 10.55 0.54
C LYS A 65 -16.02 9.48 0.25
N LEU A 66 -14.73 9.84 0.18
CA LEU A 66 -13.63 8.89 0.01
C LEU A 66 -13.63 7.82 1.11
N ALA A 67 -13.89 8.20 2.36
CA ALA A 67 -13.93 7.27 3.48
C ALA A 67 -15.11 6.27 3.41
N ALA A 68 -16.15 6.61 2.66
CA ALA A 68 -17.41 5.87 2.58
C ALA A 68 -17.66 5.24 1.20
N LEU A 69 -16.67 5.23 0.30
CA LEU A 69 -16.79 4.61 -1.01
C LEU A 69 -17.17 3.13 -0.91
N SER A 70 -17.86 2.69 -1.93
CA SER A 70 -18.16 1.31 -2.26
C SER A 70 -17.32 0.86 -3.47
N PRO A 71 -17.09 -0.45 -3.68
CA PRO A 71 -16.37 -0.93 -4.85
C PRO A 71 -17.01 -0.49 -6.19
N GLU A 72 -18.33 -0.40 -6.24
CA GLU A 72 -19.12 -0.03 -7.43
C GLU A 72 -18.97 1.43 -7.85
N ASP A 73 -18.51 2.31 -6.96
CA ASP A 73 -18.19 3.71 -7.29
C ASP A 73 -16.97 3.82 -8.23
N VAL A 74 -16.17 2.74 -8.34
CA VAL A 74 -14.98 2.68 -9.21
C VAL A 74 -15.32 2.00 -10.53
N THR A 75 -15.78 2.80 -11.48
CA THR A 75 -16.20 2.34 -12.82
C THR A 75 -15.05 2.08 -13.78
N ALA A 76 -13.84 2.58 -13.48
CA ALA A 76 -12.65 2.31 -14.28
C ALA A 76 -12.42 0.79 -14.37
N THR A 77 -12.08 0.30 -15.56
CA THR A 77 -11.79 -1.12 -15.82
C THR A 77 -10.31 -1.42 -15.91
N GLU A 78 -9.48 -0.39 -16.09
CA GLU A 78 -8.04 -0.48 -16.26
C GLU A 78 -7.31 0.56 -15.40
N LEU A 79 -6.05 0.27 -15.07
CA LEU A 79 -5.11 1.16 -14.41
C LEU A 79 -3.73 0.95 -15.03
N ALA A 80 -3.16 2.02 -15.58
CA ALA A 80 -1.89 2.06 -16.30
C ALA A 80 -1.78 1.01 -17.42
N GLY A 81 -2.88 0.79 -18.15
CA GLY A 81 -2.96 -0.16 -19.25
C GLY A 81 -3.10 -1.63 -18.82
N GLU A 82 -3.37 -1.90 -17.55
CA GLU A 82 -3.67 -3.24 -17.04
C GLU A 82 -5.11 -3.35 -16.51
N PRO A 83 -5.80 -4.48 -16.73
CA PRO A 83 -7.11 -4.71 -16.14
C PRO A 83 -7.08 -4.61 -14.61
N ILE A 84 -8.08 -3.91 -14.06
CA ILE A 84 -8.29 -3.88 -12.61
C ILE A 84 -8.83 -5.23 -12.16
N VAL A 85 -8.10 -5.85 -11.22
CA VAL A 85 -8.42 -7.16 -10.64
C VAL A 85 -9.30 -7.00 -9.40
N ASP A 86 -8.98 -6.08 -8.48
CA ASP A 86 -9.79 -5.81 -7.29
C ASP A 86 -10.04 -4.31 -7.04
N ARG A 87 -11.18 -4.05 -6.40
CA ARG A 87 -11.60 -2.75 -5.85
C ARG A 87 -11.98 -2.96 -4.39
N LEU A 88 -11.08 -2.62 -3.47
CA LEU A 88 -11.17 -2.96 -2.06
C LEU A 88 -11.48 -1.71 -1.22
N VAL A 89 -12.59 -1.74 -0.50
CA VAL A 89 -12.93 -0.74 0.55
C VAL A 89 -12.86 -1.36 1.95
N ARG A 90 -12.70 -2.68 2.02
CA ARG A 90 -12.49 -3.50 3.22
C ARG A 90 -11.22 -4.33 3.07
N ALA A 91 -10.52 -4.56 4.17
CA ALA A 91 -9.27 -5.31 4.18
C ALA A 91 -9.54 -6.83 4.10
N PRO A 92 -8.98 -7.56 3.13
CA PRO A 92 -9.29 -8.99 2.94
C PRO A 92 -8.96 -9.89 4.14
N GLY A 93 -7.99 -9.52 4.96
CA GLY A 93 -7.53 -10.35 6.08
C GLY A 93 -8.41 -10.33 7.33
N ASN A 94 -9.23 -9.30 7.53
CA ASN A 94 -10.07 -9.15 8.73
C ASN A 94 -11.42 -8.46 8.48
N ASP A 95 -11.77 -8.23 7.22
CA ASP A 95 -12.97 -7.53 6.77
C ASP A 95 -13.14 -6.10 7.29
N ALA A 96 -12.16 -5.51 7.99
CA ALA A 96 -12.31 -4.17 8.53
C ALA A 96 -12.35 -3.11 7.41
N PRO A 97 -13.19 -2.04 7.52
CA PRO A 97 -13.18 -0.95 6.56
C PRO A 97 -11.83 -0.25 6.54
N ILE A 98 -11.29 0.00 5.33
CA ILE A 98 -10.01 0.70 5.15
C ILE A 98 -10.17 2.21 5.38
N GLY A 99 -11.40 2.72 5.22
CA GLY A 99 -11.72 4.15 5.24
C GLY A 99 -11.09 4.84 4.05
N GLY A 100 -11.39 4.33 2.85
CA GLY A 100 -10.75 4.70 1.59
C GLY A 100 -10.93 3.60 0.55
N LEU A 101 -10.10 3.65 -0.49
CA LEU A 101 -10.12 2.73 -1.62
C LEU A 101 -8.72 2.13 -1.84
N LYS A 102 -8.65 0.85 -2.21
CA LYS A 102 -7.48 0.24 -2.84
C LYS A 102 -7.89 -0.42 -4.15
N VAL A 103 -7.11 -0.18 -5.21
CA VAL A 103 -7.29 -0.79 -6.54
C VAL A 103 -6.02 -1.56 -6.87
N THR A 104 -6.16 -2.77 -7.42
CA THR A 104 -5.05 -3.64 -7.81
C THR A 104 -5.17 -4.06 -9.27
N THR A 105 -4.02 -4.22 -9.91
CA THR A 105 -3.84 -4.92 -11.19
C THR A 105 -2.88 -6.09 -10.97
N GLU A 106 -2.45 -6.75 -12.04
CA GLU A 106 -1.41 -7.77 -11.99
C GLU A 106 -0.07 -7.19 -11.49
N ASN A 107 0.38 -6.03 -12.00
CA ASN A 107 1.71 -5.51 -11.72
C ASN A 107 1.74 -4.22 -10.89
N ALA A 108 0.59 -3.66 -10.53
CA ALA A 108 0.52 -2.40 -9.79
C ALA A 108 -0.67 -2.33 -8.83
N TRP A 109 -0.60 -1.39 -7.90
CA TRP A 109 -1.73 -1.02 -7.07
C TRP A 109 -1.64 0.44 -6.62
N PHE A 110 -2.79 1.02 -6.29
CA PHE A 110 -2.83 2.24 -5.49
C PHE A 110 -3.84 2.12 -4.35
N ALA A 111 -3.62 2.88 -3.28
CA ALA A 111 -4.57 3.04 -2.19
C ALA A 111 -4.74 4.53 -1.84
N ALA A 112 -5.98 5.00 -1.76
CA ALA A 112 -6.34 6.37 -1.44
C ALA A 112 -7.04 6.44 -0.07
N ARG A 113 -6.55 7.29 0.83
CA ARG A 113 -7.15 7.51 2.17
C ARG A 113 -7.17 8.99 2.54
N PRO A 114 -8.23 9.49 3.20
CA PRO A 114 -8.28 10.89 3.64
C PRO A 114 -7.19 11.15 4.70
N SER A 115 -6.55 12.31 4.64
CA SER A 115 -5.64 12.74 5.70
C SER A 115 -6.41 13.04 6.99
N GLY A 116 -5.88 12.59 8.14
CA GLY A 116 -6.49 12.87 9.44
C GLY A 116 -6.31 14.31 9.91
N THR A 117 -5.34 15.03 9.36
CA THR A 117 -4.89 16.33 9.88
C THR A 117 -5.00 17.49 8.88
N GLU A 118 -5.00 17.19 7.58
CA GLU A 118 -4.90 18.19 6.50
C GLU A 118 -6.06 18.03 5.51
N ASP A 119 -6.38 19.09 4.75
CA ASP A 119 -7.40 19.08 3.68
C ASP A 119 -6.84 18.47 2.38
N VAL A 120 -6.31 17.25 2.53
CA VAL A 120 -5.79 16.40 1.46
C VAL A 120 -6.24 14.96 1.67
N TYR A 121 -6.19 14.16 0.62
CA TYR A 121 -6.09 12.70 0.72
C TYR A 121 -4.73 12.23 0.20
N LYS A 122 -4.29 11.07 0.68
CA LYS A 122 -2.99 10.47 0.36
C LYS A 122 -3.22 9.31 -0.58
N ILE A 123 -2.45 9.26 -1.66
CA ILE A 123 -2.36 8.12 -2.57
C ILE A 123 -1.02 7.45 -2.34
N TYR A 124 -1.08 6.19 -1.95
CA TYR A 124 0.06 5.26 -1.93
C TYR A 124 0.00 4.43 -3.20
N ALA A 125 1.11 4.29 -3.91
CA ALA A 125 1.14 3.49 -5.14
C ALA A 125 2.44 2.69 -5.24
N GLU A 126 2.33 1.53 -5.88
CA GLU A 126 3.46 0.65 -6.18
C GLU A 126 3.31 0.07 -7.59
N SER A 127 4.43 -0.18 -8.24
CA SER A 127 4.50 -0.81 -9.56
C SER A 127 5.73 -1.71 -9.69
N PHE A 128 5.54 -2.94 -10.15
CA PHE A 128 6.61 -3.87 -10.53
C PHE A 128 7.16 -3.60 -11.95
N LYS A 129 6.56 -2.67 -12.68
CA LYS A 129 7.01 -2.22 -14.02
C LYS A 129 7.94 -0.99 -13.97
N GLY A 130 8.44 -0.65 -12.79
CA GLY A 130 9.40 0.45 -12.59
C GLY A 130 8.77 1.84 -12.41
N ALA A 131 9.64 2.85 -12.33
CA ALA A 131 9.28 4.21 -11.89
C ALA A 131 8.43 4.99 -12.89
N GLU A 132 8.62 4.80 -14.21
CA GLU A 132 7.80 5.44 -15.23
C GLU A 132 6.36 4.93 -15.17
N HIS A 133 6.18 3.61 -15.05
CA HIS A 133 4.86 3.01 -14.86
C HIS A 133 4.24 3.43 -13.53
N LEU A 134 5.03 3.57 -12.44
CA LEU A 134 4.54 4.12 -11.18
C LEU A 134 3.98 5.54 -11.33
N ALA A 135 4.65 6.41 -12.11
CA ALA A 135 4.17 7.76 -12.36
C ALA A 135 2.82 7.75 -13.12
N GLN A 136 2.67 6.85 -14.09
CA GLN A 136 1.40 6.64 -14.78
C GLN A 136 0.31 6.14 -13.83
N VAL A 137 0.60 5.13 -13.00
CA VAL A 137 -0.32 4.63 -11.96
C VAL A 137 -0.79 5.76 -11.04
N GLN A 138 0.12 6.64 -10.63
CA GLN A 138 -0.19 7.79 -9.77
C GLN A 138 -1.07 8.82 -10.46
N GLU A 139 -0.84 9.11 -11.73
CA GLU A 139 -1.69 10.02 -12.52
C GLU A 139 -3.10 9.45 -12.68
N GLU A 140 -3.20 8.19 -13.07
CA GLU A 140 -4.49 7.52 -13.27
C GLU A 140 -5.23 7.31 -11.95
N ALA A 141 -4.54 7.01 -10.86
CA ALA A 141 -5.14 6.93 -9.52
C ALA A 141 -5.88 8.21 -9.13
N LYS A 142 -5.31 9.39 -9.43
CA LYS A 142 -6.00 10.67 -9.19
C LYS A 142 -7.29 10.78 -10.00
N LYS A 143 -7.27 10.34 -11.26
CA LYS A 143 -8.45 10.37 -12.15
C LYS A 143 -9.53 9.41 -11.64
N VAL A 144 -9.15 8.19 -11.25
CA VAL A 144 -10.05 7.19 -10.69
C VAL A 144 -10.71 7.71 -9.42
N VAL A 145 -9.93 8.25 -8.48
CA VAL A 145 -10.47 8.80 -7.23
C VAL A 145 -11.38 10.01 -7.52
N ALA A 146 -10.96 10.94 -8.37
CA ALA A 146 -11.78 12.11 -8.72
C ALA A 146 -13.13 11.71 -9.34
N ALA A 147 -13.14 10.71 -10.23
CA ALA A 147 -14.36 10.19 -10.83
C ALA A 147 -15.28 9.55 -9.79
N ALA A 148 -14.74 8.71 -8.89
CA ALA A 148 -15.51 8.10 -7.80
C ALA A 148 -16.06 9.13 -6.80
N LEU A 149 -15.39 10.27 -6.64
CA LEU A 149 -15.88 11.38 -5.81
C LEU A 149 -16.94 12.23 -6.50
N ALA A 150 -17.04 12.20 -7.82
CA ALA A 150 -17.99 13.01 -8.59
C ALA A 150 -19.38 12.37 -8.74
N GLY A 151 -19.48 11.04 -8.76
CA GLY A 151 -20.76 10.29 -8.82
C GLY A 151 -21.36 10.09 -7.45
#